data_AF-A0A2A8CUW2-F1
#
_entry.id   AF-A0A2A8CUW2-F1
#
_cell.length_a   1.000
_cell.length_b   1.000
_cell.length_c   1.000
_cell.angle_alpha   90.00
_cell.angle_beta   90.00
_cell.angle_gamma   90.00
#
_symmetry.space_group_name_H-M   'P 1'
#
loop_
_entity.id
_entity.type
_entity.pdbx_description
1 polymer ?
#
loop_
_entity_poly.entity_id
_entity_poly.type
_entity_poly.pdbx_seq_one_letter_code
_entity_poly.pdbx_strand_id
1 'polypeptide(L)'
;MFLPFATSRRSTLLLAGILVISLFTWVGCSNGASESDEASEEESGPAYTIGDEIADSTIAVILESEYGTDTVQTSRFMSHTQMATQSVPPQRRAMISDSLIHSSVLDQLITQHVVTGAAKADGYVADSAAIAQRFEATKQRFTDEDGNLDEQAFADALAAENLSPERLREMIATQLTMQRQRQEIMKNAESPSKDSIEAVSERNRRFQAQHILIQVSDTAADAKVDSARQLASALIDSVESGVSFDSLAKRHSDGPSSTRGGRLPPTPRQRLAEPFADAALALNDSTEVTQEPVRTQFGFHVIRLLDRGEPADTARVRQALEQQKQRQAFQDRVEELRGSSELVVRVNPTVVKANLDE
;
A
#
# COMPACT_ATOMS: atom_id res chain seq x y z
N MET A 1 -4.42 -61.42 -3.84
CA MET A 1 -5.21 -60.46 -3.04
C MET A 1 -4.40 -59.18 -2.95
N PHE A 2 -4.51 -58.32 -3.97
CA PHE A 2 -3.87 -57.01 -4.01
C PHE A 2 -5.00 -56.00 -4.20
N LEU A 3 -5.25 -55.19 -3.17
CA LEU A 3 -6.15 -54.03 -3.24
C LEU A 3 -5.33 -52.84 -3.72
N PRO A 4 -5.77 -52.08 -4.73
CA PRO A 4 -5.19 -50.78 -5.01
C PRO A 4 -5.84 -49.74 -4.09
N PHE A 5 -5.02 -49.02 -3.34
CA PHE A 5 -5.41 -47.74 -2.74
C PHE A 5 -5.43 -46.70 -3.87
N ALA A 6 -6.61 -46.43 -4.42
CA ALA A 6 -6.86 -45.20 -5.16
C ALA A 6 -7.29 -44.13 -4.14
N THR A 7 -6.34 -43.29 -3.73
CA THR A 7 -6.68 -42.04 -3.02
C THR A 7 -6.90 -40.99 -4.09
N SER A 8 -8.17 -40.73 -4.45
CA SER A 8 -8.49 -39.58 -5.29
C SER A 8 -8.14 -38.31 -4.50
N ARG A 9 -7.08 -37.61 -4.89
CA ARG A 9 -6.85 -36.23 -4.46
C ARG A 9 -7.96 -35.38 -5.09
N ARG A 10 -9.08 -35.23 -4.39
CA ARG A 10 -10.05 -34.18 -4.72
C ARG A 10 -9.35 -32.84 -4.56
N SER A 11 -9.05 -32.19 -5.67
CA SER A 11 -8.55 -30.83 -5.72
C SER A 11 -9.61 -29.90 -5.12
N THR A 12 -9.54 -29.62 -3.83
CA THR A 12 -10.31 -28.56 -3.17
C THR A 12 -9.76 -27.20 -3.61
N LEU A 13 -10.07 -26.80 -4.85
CA LEU A 13 -9.97 -25.41 -5.28
C LEU A 13 -11.18 -24.67 -4.69
N LEU A 14 -10.95 -23.91 -3.62
CA LEU A 14 -11.98 -23.08 -3.01
C LEU A 14 -12.37 -21.94 -3.97
N LEU A 15 -13.67 -21.81 -4.25
CA LEU A 15 -14.26 -20.73 -5.06
C LEU A 15 -13.94 -19.35 -4.47
N ALA A 16 -13.76 -19.27 -3.15
CA ALA A 16 -13.40 -18.09 -2.38
C ALA A 16 -12.12 -17.39 -2.88
N GLY A 17 -11.14 -18.12 -3.41
CA GLY A 17 -9.92 -17.53 -4.00
C GLY A 17 -10.15 -16.85 -5.36
N ILE A 18 -11.28 -17.14 -6.01
CA ILE A 18 -11.62 -16.71 -7.38
C ILE A 18 -12.42 -15.39 -7.36
N LEU A 19 -13.14 -15.14 -6.26
CA LEU A 19 -14.12 -14.07 -6.10
C LEU A 19 -13.73 -13.02 -5.05
N VAL A 20 -12.47 -12.98 -4.62
CA VAL A 20 -11.95 -11.90 -3.76
C VAL A 20 -12.09 -10.58 -4.53
N ILE A 21 -13.20 -9.88 -4.30
CA ILE A 21 -13.34 -8.46 -4.58
C ILE A 21 -12.41 -7.78 -3.59
N SER A 22 -11.14 -7.66 -3.97
CA SER A 22 -10.22 -6.76 -3.31
C SER A 22 -10.61 -5.33 -3.69
N LEU A 23 -11.69 -4.83 -3.07
CA LEU A 23 -11.72 -3.43 -2.69
C LEU A 23 -10.57 -3.30 -1.68
N PHE A 24 -9.38 -2.97 -2.20
CA PHE A 24 -8.20 -2.73 -1.39
C PHE A 24 -8.51 -1.55 -0.45
N THR A 25 -8.89 -1.84 0.78
CA THR A 25 -8.80 -0.88 1.88
C THR A 25 -7.36 -0.93 2.38
N TRP A 26 -6.48 -0.15 1.75
CA TRP A 26 -5.36 0.43 2.48
C TRP A 26 -5.92 1.64 3.23
N VAL A 27 -6.68 1.38 4.28
CA VAL A 27 -6.94 2.41 5.30
C VAL A 27 -5.62 2.60 6.05
N GLY A 28 -5.08 3.81 5.98
CA GLY A 28 -4.20 4.34 7.02
C GLY A 28 -2.83 3.68 7.19
N CYS A 29 -1.93 3.88 6.24
CA CYS A 29 -0.52 4.11 6.57
C CYS A 29 -0.05 5.28 5.70
N SER A 30 -0.54 6.49 6.01
CA SER A 30 0.14 7.70 5.61
C SER A 30 1.46 7.73 6.39
N ASN A 31 2.56 7.42 5.72
CA ASN A 31 3.89 7.62 6.26
C ASN A 31 4.42 8.87 5.55
N GLY A 32 4.01 10.00 6.09
CA GLY A 32 4.33 11.34 5.61
C GLY A 32 4.18 12.31 6.77
N ALA A 33 4.91 12.07 7.87
CA ALA A 33 5.08 13.07 8.90
C ALA A 33 5.93 14.21 8.34
N SER A 34 5.27 15.26 7.86
CA SER A 34 5.76 16.62 7.98
C SER A 34 4.89 17.29 9.04
N GLU A 35 5.50 17.59 10.18
CA GLU A 35 4.94 18.42 11.24
C GLU A 35 4.49 19.78 10.71
N SER A 36 3.51 20.34 11.43
CA SER A 36 2.93 21.68 11.39
C SER A 36 1.85 21.92 10.33
N ASP A 37 0.60 21.62 10.71
CA ASP A 37 -0.48 22.63 10.70
C ASP A 37 -1.60 22.15 11.64
N GLU A 38 -1.69 22.78 12.82
CA GLU A 38 -2.90 22.74 13.66
C GLU A 38 -3.99 23.56 12.96
N ALA A 39 -4.68 22.93 12.01
CA ALA A 39 -5.99 23.38 11.58
C ALA A 39 -7.03 22.61 12.40
N SER A 40 -7.81 23.35 13.18
CA SER A 40 -9.02 22.86 13.82
C SER A 40 -9.99 22.37 12.75
N GLU A 41 -10.01 21.06 12.51
CA GLU A 41 -11.05 20.43 11.70
C GLU A 41 -12.32 20.39 12.55
N GLU A 42 -13.34 21.11 12.07
CA GLU A 42 -14.72 20.94 12.47
C GLU A 42 -15.06 19.44 12.39
N GLU A 43 -15.59 18.85 13.46
CA GLU A 43 -16.16 17.50 13.43
C GLU A 43 -17.28 17.49 12.37
N SER A 44 -16.95 17.04 11.16
CA SER A 44 -17.93 16.71 10.15
C SER A 44 -18.75 15.55 10.69
N GLY A 45 -20.04 15.78 10.97
CA GLY A 45 -20.98 14.70 11.23
C GLY A 45 -20.85 13.60 10.15
N PRO A 46 -21.18 12.34 10.48
CA PRO A 46 -20.79 11.20 9.65
C PRO A 46 -21.26 11.37 8.20
N ALA A 47 -20.46 10.87 7.26
CA ALA A 47 -20.74 10.81 5.81
C ALA A 47 -21.99 9.98 5.43
N TYR A 48 -22.82 9.66 6.42
CA TYR A 48 -24.07 8.94 6.35
C TYR A 48 -24.91 9.29 7.58
N THR A 49 -26.22 9.15 7.47
CA THR A 49 -27.15 9.29 8.59
C THR A 49 -27.48 7.93 9.18
N ILE A 50 -27.67 7.86 10.49
CA ILE A 50 -28.09 6.63 11.17
C ILE A 50 -29.61 6.59 11.18
N GLY A 51 -30.18 5.55 10.55
CA GLY A 51 -31.63 5.31 10.55
C GLY A 51 -32.08 4.42 11.72
N ASP A 52 -33.36 4.06 11.73
CA ASP A 52 -33.93 3.21 12.77
C ASP A 52 -33.22 1.85 12.89
N GLU A 53 -33.01 1.41 14.13
CA GLU A 53 -32.45 0.10 14.46
C GLU A 53 -33.22 -1.05 13.80
N ILE A 54 -32.48 -2.12 13.48
CA ILE A 54 -33.04 -3.33 12.88
C ILE A 54 -33.37 -4.34 13.98
N ALA A 55 -34.65 -4.69 14.11
CA ALA A 55 -35.11 -5.70 15.08
C ALA A 55 -34.93 -7.16 14.61
N ASP A 56 -34.92 -7.40 13.30
CA ASP A 56 -34.76 -8.74 12.73
C ASP A 56 -33.32 -9.25 12.92
N SER A 57 -33.15 -10.32 13.70
CA SER A 57 -31.83 -10.93 13.99
C SER A 57 -31.14 -11.55 12.76
N THR A 58 -31.88 -11.78 11.67
CA THR A 58 -31.32 -12.32 10.42
C THR A 58 -30.62 -11.25 9.60
N ILE A 59 -30.93 -9.97 9.84
CA ILE A 59 -30.37 -8.83 9.12
C ILE A 59 -29.40 -8.07 10.03
N ALA A 60 -28.18 -7.83 9.53
CA ALA A 60 -27.16 -7.06 10.26
C ALA A 60 -27.17 -5.58 9.89
N VAL A 61 -27.26 -5.27 8.59
CA VAL A 61 -27.12 -3.91 8.06
C VAL A 61 -28.09 -3.71 6.91
N ILE A 62 -28.73 -2.55 6.84
CA ILE A 62 -29.43 -2.05 5.65
C ILE A 62 -28.76 -0.72 5.26
N LEU A 63 -28.35 -0.63 4.01
CA LEU A 63 -27.74 0.55 3.41
C LEU A 63 -28.70 1.10 2.36
N GLU A 64 -29.07 2.38 2.47
CA GLU A 64 -29.97 3.05 1.53
C GLU A 64 -29.29 4.30 1.00
N SER A 65 -29.27 4.47 -0.32
CA SER A 65 -28.78 5.67 -1.00
C SER A 65 -29.60 5.93 -2.27
N GLU A 66 -29.24 6.96 -3.03
CA GLU A 66 -29.74 7.20 -4.37
C GLU A 66 -29.50 6.03 -5.35
N TYR A 67 -28.58 5.11 -5.02
CA TYR A 67 -28.28 3.93 -5.80
C TYR A 67 -29.12 2.69 -5.43
N GLY A 68 -30.06 2.83 -4.50
CA GLY A 68 -30.97 1.79 -4.05
C GLY A 68 -30.66 1.28 -2.65
N THR A 69 -31.13 0.06 -2.36
CA THR A 69 -31.05 -0.53 -1.01
C THR A 69 -30.27 -1.83 -1.03
N ASP A 70 -29.26 -1.95 -0.17
CA ASP A 70 -28.54 -3.20 0.09
C ASP A 70 -28.86 -3.73 1.49
N THR A 71 -29.40 -4.95 1.57
CA THR A 71 -29.64 -5.65 2.83
C THR A 71 -28.57 -6.71 3.06
N VAL A 72 -27.80 -6.56 4.15
CA VAL A 72 -26.73 -7.48 4.54
C VAL A 72 -27.21 -8.39 5.65
N GLN A 73 -27.26 -9.69 5.35
CA GLN A 73 -27.61 -10.74 6.30
C GLN A 73 -26.56 -10.90 7.41
N THR A 74 -27.00 -11.26 8.61
CA THR A 74 -26.15 -11.52 9.79
C THR A 74 -25.06 -12.53 9.51
N SER A 75 -25.40 -13.64 8.84
CA SER A 75 -24.41 -14.67 8.46
C SER A 75 -23.30 -14.11 7.56
N ARG A 76 -23.65 -13.21 6.63
CA ARG A 76 -22.68 -12.57 5.73
C ARG A 76 -21.80 -11.58 6.48
N PHE A 77 -22.40 -10.71 7.31
CA PHE A 77 -21.64 -9.73 8.08
C PHE A 77 -20.65 -10.41 9.06
N MET A 78 -21.09 -11.46 9.75
CA MET A 78 -20.23 -12.26 10.64
C MET A 78 -19.12 -12.99 9.89
N SER A 79 -19.39 -13.50 8.68
CA SER A 79 -18.34 -14.09 7.83
C SER A 79 -17.25 -13.06 7.49
N HIS A 80 -17.64 -11.84 7.11
CA HIS A 80 -16.67 -10.77 6.80
C HIS A 80 -15.88 -10.34 8.05
N THR A 81 -16.55 -10.24 9.20
CA THR A 81 -15.90 -9.95 10.50
C THR A 81 -14.88 -11.02 10.85
N GLN A 82 -15.24 -12.30 10.71
CA GLN A 82 -14.32 -13.41 10.98
C GLN A 82 -13.11 -13.39 10.04
N MET A 83 -13.31 -13.12 8.75
CA MET A 83 -12.22 -12.98 7.79
C MET A 83 -11.30 -11.79 8.13
N ALA A 84 -11.88 -10.64 8.50
CA ALA A 84 -11.15 -9.46 8.93
C ALA A 84 -10.28 -9.79 10.17
N THR A 85 -10.86 -10.44 11.19
CA THR A 85 -10.12 -10.90 12.39
C THR A 85 -8.98 -11.85 12.05
N GLN A 86 -9.19 -12.78 11.11
CA GLN A 86 -8.15 -13.73 10.68
C GLN A 86 -7.01 -13.04 9.93
N SER A 87 -7.28 -11.97 9.19
CA SER A 87 -6.27 -11.18 8.47
C SER A 87 -5.33 -10.42 9.40
N VAL A 88 -5.77 -10.12 10.63
CA VAL A 88 -4.93 -9.47 11.63
C VAL A 88 -3.83 -10.44 12.11
N PRO A 89 -2.54 -10.03 12.11
CA PRO A 89 -1.46 -10.84 12.62
C PRO A 89 -1.71 -11.30 14.07
N PRO A 90 -1.41 -12.56 14.43
CA PRO A 90 -1.72 -13.09 15.76
C PRO A 90 -1.21 -12.24 16.92
N GLN A 91 -0.05 -11.59 16.78
CA GLN A 91 0.51 -10.72 17.82
C GLN A 91 -0.31 -9.46 18.09
N ARG A 92 -1.12 -9.01 17.12
CA ARG A 92 -1.93 -7.78 17.21
C ARG A 92 -3.41 -8.04 17.52
N ARG A 93 -3.89 -9.27 17.39
CA ARG A 93 -5.33 -9.59 17.58
C ARG A 93 -5.86 -9.18 18.94
N ALA A 94 -5.08 -9.37 20.01
CA ALA A 94 -5.50 -8.99 21.37
C ALA A 94 -5.51 -7.47 21.62
N MET A 95 -4.97 -6.67 20.70
CA MET A 95 -4.89 -5.21 20.82
C MET A 95 -5.98 -4.48 20.03
N ILE A 96 -6.73 -5.19 19.18
CA ILE A 96 -7.80 -4.62 18.36
C ILE A 96 -9.13 -4.98 19.01
N SER A 97 -9.98 -3.98 19.26
CA SER A 97 -11.31 -4.22 19.80
C SER A 97 -12.23 -4.80 18.73
N ASP A 98 -13.20 -5.62 19.15
CA ASP A 98 -14.26 -6.10 18.25
C ASP A 98 -14.98 -4.93 17.56
N SER A 99 -15.14 -3.81 18.28
CA SER A 99 -15.81 -2.63 17.74
C SER A 99 -15.10 -2.04 16.53
N LEU A 100 -13.76 -1.94 16.57
CA LEU A 100 -12.97 -1.49 15.43
C LEU A 100 -13.10 -2.42 14.22
N ILE A 101 -13.17 -3.74 14.45
CA ILE A 101 -13.34 -4.72 13.36
C ILE A 101 -14.72 -4.57 12.73
N HIS A 102 -15.78 -4.49 13.54
CA HIS A 102 -17.15 -4.30 13.06
C HIS A 102 -17.29 -2.98 12.30
N SER A 103 -16.70 -1.90 12.81
CA SER A 103 -16.68 -0.58 12.15
C SER A 103 -15.97 -0.65 10.80
N SER A 104 -14.81 -1.30 10.72
CA SER A 104 -14.09 -1.48 9.47
C SER A 104 -14.88 -2.32 8.44
N VAL A 105 -15.59 -3.36 8.89
CA VAL A 105 -16.44 -4.17 8.00
C VAL A 105 -17.64 -3.37 7.51
N LEU A 106 -18.28 -2.59 8.39
CA LEU A 106 -19.38 -1.71 8.02
C LEU A 106 -18.93 -0.65 7.00
N ASP A 107 -17.80 0.00 7.24
CA ASP A 107 -17.20 0.98 6.33
C ASP A 107 -16.92 0.39 4.93
N GLN A 108 -16.43 -0.85 4.89
CA GLN A 108 -16.21 -1.57 3.63
C GLN A 108 -17.53 -1.86 2.90
N LEU A 109 -18.59 -2.23 3.63
CA LEU A 109 -19.91 -2.48 3.04
C LEU A 109 -20.54 -1.20 2.50
N ILE A 110 -20.44 -0.09 3.24
CA ILE A 110 -20.84 1.25 2.82
C ILE A 110 -20.12 1.64 1.53
N THR A 111 -18.79 1.55 1.54
CA THR A 111 -17.96 1.88 0.37
C THR A 111 -18.35 1.01 -0.83
N GLN A 112 -18.56 -0.29 -0.63
CA GLN A 112 -18.98 -1.19 -1.70
C GLN A 112 -20.35 -0.80 -2.28
N HIS A 113 -21.32 -0.48 -1.42
CA HIS A 113 -22.67 -0.06 -1.84
C HIS A 113 -22.61 1.18 -2.72
N VAL A 114 -21.98 2.24 -2.22
CA VAL A 114 -21.87 3.53 -2.92
C VAL A 114 -21.10 3.39 -4.23
N VAL A 115 -19.90 2.79 -4.20
CA VAL A 115 -19.04 2.74 -5.38
C VAL A 115 -19.65 1.83 -6.47
N THR A 116 -20.24 0.70 -6.09
CA THR A 116 -20.90 -0.20 -7.06
C THR A 116 -22.18 0.43 -7.62
N GLY A 117 -22.95 1.10 -6.77
CA GLY A 117 -24.15 1.83 -7.14
C GLY A 117 -23.85 2.93 -8.16
N ALA A 118 -22.90 3.80 -7.82
CA ALA A 118 -22.39 4.85 -8.71
C ALA A 118 -21.86 4.27 -10.02
N ALA A 119 -21.08 3.19 -9.98
CA ALA A 119 -20.56 2.57 -11.19
C ALA A 119 -21.66 2.13 -12.17
N LYS A 120 -22.78 1.59 -11.64
CA LYS A 120 -23.94 1.22 -12.44
C LYS A 120 -24.67 2.45 -12.99
N ALA A 121 -24.85 3.48 -12.16
CA ALA A 121 -25.49 4.73 -12.54
C ALA A 121 -24.71 5.47 -13.65
N ASP A 122 -23.38 5.46 -13.57
CA ASP A 122 -22.45 6.01 -14.56
C ASP A 122 -22.38 5.16 -15.86
N GLY A 123 -23.13 4.06 -15.94
CA GLY A 123 -23.24 3.23 -17.14
C GLY A 123 -22.11 2.21 -17.33
N TYR A 124 -21.27 1.96 -16.31
CA TYR A 124 -20.19 0.95 -16.38
C TYR A 124 -20.70 -0.50 -16.24
N VAL A 125 -22.01 -0.72 -16.33
CA VAL A 125 -22.67 -2.03 -16.18
C VAL A 125 -22.04 -3.06 -17.12
N ALA A 126 -21.72 -4.24 -16.59
CA ALA A 126 -21.14 -5.34 -17.35
C ALA A 126 -22.08 -5.84 -18.47
N ASP A 127 -21.51 -6.19 -19.62
CA ASP A 127 -22.24 -6.76 -20.76
C ASP A 127 -22.64 -8.21 -20.48
N SER A 128 -23.83 -8.62 -20.93
CA SER A 128 -24.37 -9.95 -20.67
C SER A 128 -23.50 -11.07 -21.26
N ALA A 129 -22.88 -10.86 -22.42
CA ALA A 129 -21.97 -11.82 -23.02
C ALA A 129 -20.66 -11.93 -22.22
N ALA A 130 -20.15 -10.82 -21.69
CA ALA A 130 -18.97 -10.83 -20.82
C ALA A 130 -19.22 -11.58 -19.49
N ILE A 131 -20.41 -11.41 -18.90
CA ILE A 131 -20.82 -12.15 -17.70
C ILE A 131 -20.90 -13.64 -18.01
N ALA A 132 -21.57 -14.02 -19.11
CA ALA A 132 -21.69 -15.42 -19.53
C ALA A 132 -20.31 -16.05 -19.78
N GLN A 133 -19.43 -15.36 -20.50
CA GLN A 133 -18.07 -15.82 -20.75
C GLN A 133 -17.29 -16.03 -19.46
N ARG A 134 -17.36 -15.09 -18.51
CA ARG A 134 -16.66 -15.20 -17.23
C ARG A 134 -17.24 -16.32 -16.35
N PHE A 135 -18.55 -16.53 -16.40
CA PHE A 135 -19.21 -17.64 -15.73
C PHE A 135 -18.74 -18.99 -16.28
N GLU A 136 -18.72 -19.16 -17.60
CA GLU A 136 -18.22 -20.39 -18.24
C GLU A 136 -16.72 -20.60 -17.97
N ALA A 137 -15.90 -19.55 -18.01
CA ALA A 137 -14.49 -19.63 -17.63
C ALA A 137 -14.28 -20.02 -16.15
N THR A 138 -15.26 -19.74 -15.28
CA THR A 138 -15.24 -20.19 -13.88
C THR A 138 -15.57 -21.68 -13.79
N LYS A 139 -16.58 -22.16 -14.55
CA LYS A 139 -16.91 -23.58 -14.66
C LYS A 139 -15.71 -24.40 -15.15
N GLN A 140 -14.99 -23.93 -16.16
CA GLN A 140 -13.84 -24.61 -16.76
C GLN A 140 -12.67 -24.89 -15.79
N ARG A 141 -12.68 -24.33 -14.59
CA ARG A 141 -11.69 -24.65 -13.54
C ARG A 141 -11.99 -25.95 -12.81
N PHE A 142 -13.20 -26.48 -12.97
CA PHE A 142 -13.66 -27.73 -12.38
C PHE A 142 -13.64 -28.79 -13.48
N THR A 143 -12.55 -29.55 -13.52
CA THR A 143 -12.39 -30.64 -14.48
C THR A 143 -12.22 -31.97 -13.78
N ASP A 144 -12.66 -33.05 -14.44
CA ASP A 144 -12.37 -34.41 -14.03
C ASP A 144 -10.89 -34.79 -14.29
N GLU A 145 -10.53 -36.03 -14.00
CA GLU A 145 -9.16 -36.55 -14.18
C GLU A 145 -8.72 -36.55 -15.66
N ASP A 146 -9.67 -36.58 -16.59
CA ASP A 146 -9.45 -36.58 -18.04
C ASP A 146 -9.43 -35.15 -18.63
N GLY A 147 -9.65 -34.12 -17.81
CA GLY A 147 -9.66 -32.72 -18.20
C GLY A 147 -11.00 -32.24 -18.80
N ASN A 148 -12.07 -33.04 -18.73
CA ASN A 148 -13.41 -32.62 -19.13
C ASN A 148 -14.08 -31.85 -17.99
N LEU A 149 -15.03 -30.98 -18.33
CA LEU A 149 -15.78 -30.21 -17.33
C LEU A 149 -16.55 -31.14 -16.37
N ASP A 150 -16.28 -31.02 -15.07
CA ASP A 150 -17.02 -31.70 -14.01
C ASP A 150 -18.10 -30.76 -13.44
N GLU A 151 -19.31 -30.88 -13.98
CA GLU A 151 -20.44 -30.04 -13.54
C GLU A 151 -20.88 -30.31 -12.11
N GLN A 152 -20.71 -31.55 -11.63
CA GLN A 152 -21.08 -31.91 -10.26
C GLN A 152 -20.08 -31.30 -9.28
N ALA A 153 -18.78 -31.36 -9.56
CA ALA A 153 -17.77 -30.70 -8.74
C ALA A 153 -17.99 -29.19 -8.67
N PHE A 154 -18.40 -28.55 -9.77
CA PHE A 154 -18.78 -27.14 -9.75
C PHE A 154 -20.01 -26.87 -8.88
N ALA A 155 -21.07 -27.67 -9.01
CA ALA A 155 -22.28 -27.54 -8.21
C ALA A 155 -22.00 -27.75 -6.71
N ASP A 156 -21.21 -28.77 -6.37
CA ASP A 156 -20.78 -29.07 -5.00
C ASP A 156 -19.96 -27.90 -4.41
N ALA A 157 -19.09 -27.28 -5.23
CA ALA A 157 -18.30 -26.14 -4.79
C ALA A 157 -19.14 -24.88 -4.54
N LEU A 158 -20.17 -24.63 -5.38
CA LEU A 158 -21.14 -23.57 -5.10
C LEU A 158 -21.94 -23.84 -3.82
N ALA A 159 -22.40 -25.08 -3.63
CA ALA A 159 -23.14 -25.49 -2.43
C ALA A 159 -22.30 -25.35 -1.15
N ALA A 160 -21.01 -25.69 -1.21
CA ALA A 160 -20.07 -25.53 -0.10
C ALA A 160 -19.92 -24.07 0.36
N GLU A 161 -20.12 -23.11 -0.55
CA GLU A 161 -20.10 -21.67 -0.25
C GLU A 161 -21.50 -21.05 -0.09
N ASN A 162 -22.56 -21.87 -0.07
CA ASN A 162 -23.96 -21.44 -0.04
C ASN A 162 -24.34 -20.47 -1.18
N LEU A 163 -23.78 -20.69 -2.37
CA LEU A 163 -24.03 -19.88 -3.56
C LEU A 163 -24.97 -20.60 -4.53
N SER A 164 -25.89 -19.85 -5.14
CA SER A 164 -26.60 -20.30 -6.35
C SER A 164 -25.84 -19.87 -7.61
N PRO A 165 -26.07 -20.54 -8.76
CA PRO A 165 -25.53 -20.10 -10.05
C PRO A 165 -25.90 -18.65 -10.40
N GLU A 166 -27.13 -18.24 -10.08
CA GLU A 166 -27.64 -16.88 -10.27
C GLU A 166 -26.85 -15.89 -9.42
N ARG A 167 -26.62 -16.23 -8.15
CA ARG A 167 -25.83 -15.39 -7.24
C ARG A 167 -24.39 -15.25 -7.73
N LEU A 168 -23.79 -16.32 -8.24
CA LEU A 168 -22.46 -16.26 -8.85
C LEU A 168 -22.45 -15.31 -10.07
N ARG A 169 -23.48 -15.36 -10.93
CA ARG A 169 -23.59 -14.42 -12.07
C ARG A 169 -23.69 -12.96 -11.61
N GLU A 170 -24.45 -12.68 -10.55
CA GLU A 170 -24.53 -11.34 -9.96
C GLU A 170 -23.19 -10.85 -9.40
N MET A 171 -22.43 -11.74 -8.74
CA MET A 171 -21.09 -11.42 -8.25
C MET A 171 -20.13 -11.14 -9.40
N ILE A 172 -20.17 -11.93 -10.48
CA ILE A 172 -19.40 -11.69 -11.71
C ILE A 172 -19.80 -10.36 -12.34
N ALA A 173 -21.10 -10.06 -12.45
CA ALA A 173 -21.58 -8.79 -13.00
C ALA A 173 -21.06 -7.60 -12.19
N THR A 174 -21.09 -7.70 -10.86
CA THR A 174 -20.53 -6.69 -9.95
C THR A 174 -19.03 -6.53 -10.16
N GLN A 175 -18.27 -7.62 -10.19
CA GLN A 175 -16.83 -7.60 -10.42
C GLN A 175 -16.46 -6.95 -11.75
N LEU A 176 -17.16 -7.31 -12.84
CA LEU A 176 -16.90 -6.75 -14.17
C LEU A 176 -17.29 -5.28 -14.27
N THR A 177 -18.37 -4.86 -13.59
CA THR A 177 -18.78 -3.45 -13.49
C THR A 177 -17.70 -2.62 -12.80
N MET A 178 -17.23 -3.07 -11.63
CA MET A 178 -16.14 -2.43 -10.90
C MET A 178 -14.82 -2.42 -11.69
N GLN A 179 -14.55 -3.49 -12.46
CA GLN A 179 -13.38 -3.56 -13.33
C GLN A 179 -13.46 -2.51 -14.44
N ARG A 180 -14.62 -2.32 -15.07
CA ARG A 180 -14.83 -1.31 -16.12
C ARG A 180 -14.68 0.11 -15.56
N GLN A 181 -15.31 0.41 -14.44
CA GLN A 181 -15.16 1.70 -13.76
C GLN A 181 -13.68 1.97 -13.45
N ARG A 182 -12.97 1.01 -12.87
CA ARG A 182 -11.54 1.15 -12.58
C ARG A 182 -10.72 1.42 -13.85
N GLN A 183 -11.00 0.72 -14.95
CA GLN A 183 -10.33 0.95 -16.23
C GLN A 183 -10.57 2.36 -16.76
N GLU A 184 -11.80 2.87 -16.65
CA GLU A 184 -12.12 4.24 -17.08
C GLU A 184 -11.49 5.30 -16.17
N ILE A 185 -11.50 5.11 -14.85
CA ILE A 185 -10.74 5.98 -13.92
C ILE A 185 -9.25 5.97 -14.28
N MET A 186 -8.67 4.80 -14.53
CA MET A 186 -7.25 4.67 -14.88
C MET A 186 -6.90 5.33 -16.22
N LYS A 187 -7.82 5.29 -17.19
CA LYS A 187 -7.68 5.91 -18.51
C LYS A 187 -7.78 7.43 -18.44
N ASN A 188 -8.61 7.94 -17.54
CA ASN A 188 -8.83 9.38 -17.34
C ASN A 188 -7.91 9.99 -16.27
N ALA A 189 -7.14 9.16 -15.55
CA ALA A 189 -6.16 9.62 -14.59
C ALA A 189 -5.12 10.52 -15.29
N GLU A 190 -4.77 11.61 -14.61
CA GLU A 190 -3.79 12.56 -15.14
C GLU A 190 -2.45 11.86 -15.37
N SER A 191 -1.85 12.09 -16.54
CA SER A 191 -0.52 11.56 -16.83
C SER A 191 0.56 12.40 -16.14
N PRO A 192 1.64 11.79 -15.63
CA PRO A 192 2.74 12.55 -15.03
C PRO A 192 3.42 13.43 -16.09
N SER A 193 3.71 14.69 -15.72
CA SER A 193 4.44 15.61 -16.60
C SER A 193 5.88 15.15 -16.81
N LYS A 194 6.47 15.56 -17.95
CA LYS A 194 7.88 15.29 -18.25
C LYS A 194 8.80 15.81 -17.13
N ASP A 195 8.55 17.03 -16.66
CA ASP A 195 9.34 17.65 -15.60
C ASP A 195 9.24 16.86 -14.28
N SER A 196 8.06 16.32 -13.95
CA SER A 196 7.89 15.46 -12.77
C SER A 196 8.66 14.15 -12.90
N ILE A 197 8.63 13.53 -14.09
CA ILE A 197 9.40 12.31 -14.37
C ILE A 197 10.90 12.58 -14.25
N GLU A 198 11.40 13.68 -14.82
CA GLU A 198 12.81 14.07 -14.75
C GLU A 198 13.23 14.41 -13.32
N ALA A 199 12.42 15.19 -12.59
CA ALA A 199 12.71 15.53 -11.20
C ALA A 199 12.77 14.28 -10.30
N VAL A 200 11.85 13.32 -10.48
CA VAL A 200 11.86 12.07 -9.70
C VAL A 200 13.00 11.14 -10.16
N SER A 201 13.32 11.12 -11.46
CA SER A 201 14.47 10.39 -12.01
C SER A 201 15.78 10.87 -11.39
N GLU A 202 15.98 12.19 -11.34
CA GLU A 202 17.14 12.82 -10.70
C GLU A 202 17.16 12.61 -9.20
N ARG A 203 16.02 12.75 -8.53
CA ARG A 203 15.90 12.50 -7.08
C ARG A 203 16.26 11.06 -6.73
N ASN A 204 15.93 10.11 -7.62
CA ASN A 204 16.21 8.69 -7.46
C ASN A 204 17.57 8.25 -8.02
N ARG A 205 18.41 9.20 -8.48
CA ARG A 205 19.80 8.96 -8.88
C ARG A 205 20.53 8.23 -7.75
N ARG A 206 21.24 7.18 -8.13
CA ARG A 206 22.08 6.41 -7.22
C ARG A 206 23.53 6.76 -7.48
N PHE A 207 24.17 7.36 -6.50
CA PHE A 207 25.59 7.72 -6.58
C PHE A 207 26.41 6.86 -5.62
N GLN A 208 27.71 6.77 -5.88
CA GLN A 208 28.66 6.11 -5.00
C GLN A 208 29.52 7.17 -4.33
N ALA A 209 29.68 7.05 -3.02
CA ALA A 209 30.51 7.93 -2.23
C ALA A 209 31.45 7.12 -1.34
N GLN A 210 32.54 7.76 -0.95
CA GLN A 210 33.47 7.31 0.07
C GLN A 210 33.40 8.29 1.23
N HIS A 211 33.41 7.80 2.47
CA HIS A 211 33.38 8.70 3.62
C HIS A 211 34.21 8.22 4.81
N ILE A 212 34.65 9.20 5.60
CA ILE A 212 35.15 9.00 6.96
C ILE A 212 34.12 9.62 7.89
N LEU A 213 33.63 8.86 8.86
CA LEU A 213 32.76 9.36 9.93
C LEU A 213 33.57 9.49 11.21
N ILE A 214 33.57 10.67 11.82
CA ILE A 214 33.98 10.89 13.21
C ILE A 214 32.70 11.00 14.04
N GLN A 215 32.38 9.95 14.79
CA GLN A 215 31.10 9.85 15.46
C GLN A 215 31.02 10.81 16.66
N VAL A 216 30.00 11.66 16.66
CA VAL A 216 29.69 12.53 17.79
C VAL A 216 28.18 12.81 17.82
N SER A 217 27.58 12.60 18.99
CA SER A 217 26.14 12.84 19.19
C SER A 217 25.84 14.34 19.21
N ASP A 218 24.65 14.71 18.76
CA ASP A 218 24.13 16.09 18.81
C ASP A 218 23.98 16.64 20.24
N THR A 219 23.94 15.76 21.24
CA THR A 219 23.87 16.13 22.66
C THR A 219 25.21 16.05 23.38
N ALA A 220 26.31 15.81 22.65
CA ALA A 220 27.65 15.81 23.23
C ALA A 220 28.04 17.22 23.69
N ALA A 221 28.88 17.30 24.72
CA ALA A 221 29.44 18.57 25.17
C ALA A 221 30.23 19.26 24.04
N ASP A 222 30.14 20.59 23.96
CA ASP A 222 30.75 21.40 22.88
C ASP A 222 32.21 21.07 22.62
N ALA A 223 33.01 20.87 23.68
CA ALA A 223 34.42 20.50 23.55
C ALA A 223 34.65 19.18 22.77
N LYS A 224 33.73 18.21 22.88
CA LYS A 224 33.79 16.95 22.11
C LYS A 224 33.37 17.18 20.66
N VAL A 225 32.34 18.00 20.43
CA VAL A 225 31.90 18.37 19.08
C VAL A 225 33.03 19.10 18.34
N ASP A 226 33.68 20.06 18.99
CA ASP A 226 34.82 20.79 18.44
C ASP A 226 36.02 19.88 18.16
N SER A 227 36.35 18.96 19.08
CA SER A 227 37.42 18.00 18.85
C SER A 227 37.14 17.09 17.65
N ALA A 228 35.89 16.64 17.48
CA ALA A 228 35.50 15.82 16.34
C ALA A 228 35.57 16.59 15.02
N ARG A 229 35.13 17.86 15.03
CA ARG A 229 35.24 18.78 13.88
C ARG A 229 36.69 19.01 13.48
N GLN A 230 37.57 19.31 14.43
CA GLN A 230 39.00 19.53 14.19
C GLN A 230 39.67 18.28 13.62
N LEU A 231 39.34 17.08 14.14
CA LEU A 231 39.86 15.83 13.58
C LEU A 231 39.39 15.63 12.13
N ALA A 232 38.11 15.86 11.84
CA ALA A 232 37.60 15.76 10.48
C ALA A 232 38.27 16.77 9.53
N SER A 233 38.53 18.01 9.97
CA SER A 233 39.29 19.01 9.21
C SER A 233 40.72 18.54 8.91
N ALA A 234 41.44 18.03 9.90
CA ALA A 234 42.80 17.53 9.69
C ALA A 234 42.86 16.34 8.71
N LEU A 235 41.79 15.53 8.65
CA LEU A 235 41.67 14.45 7.69
C LEU A 235 41.41 14.95 6.27
N ILE A 236 40.65 16.04 6.10
CA ILE A 236 40.51 16.74 4.81
C ILE A 236 41.89 17.20 4.32
N ASP A 237 42.64 17.94 5.15
CA ASP A 237 43.98 18.44 4.82
C ASP A 237 44.93 17.30 4.42
N SER A 238 44.84 16.15 5.11
CA SER A 238 45.65 14.97 4.82
C SER A 238 45.30 14.36 3.46
N VAL A 239 44.01 14.30 3.12
CA VAL A 239 43.55 13.81 1.82
C VAL A 239 44.02 14.75 0.70
N GLU A 240 43.88 16.06 0.88
CA GLU A 240 44.35 17.07 -0.08
C GLU A 240 45.87 17.03 -0.26
N SER A 241 46.62 16.70 0.79
CA SER A 241 48.08 16.49 0.76
C SER A 241 48.49 15.17 0.08
N GLY A 242 47.55 14.38 -0.43
CA GLY A 242 47.81 13.15 -1.19
C GLY A 242 47.82 11.87 -0.35
N VAL A 243 47.44 11.90 0.93
CA VAL A 243 47.31 10.68 1.73
C VAL A 243 46.10 9.87 1.24
N SER A 244 46.27 8.55 1.14
CA SER A 244 45.19 7.66 0.69
C SER A 244 43.95 7.76 1.58
N PHE A 245 42.82 8.18 1.00
CA PHE A 245 41.52 8.23 1.65
C PHE A 245 41.12 6.86 2.23
N ASP A 246 41.38 5.77 1.49
CA ASP A 246 41.06 4.40 1.92
C ASP A 246 41.81 4.03 3.22
N SER A 247 43.09 4.42 3.31
CA SER A 247 43.90 4.21 4.51
C SER A 247 43.45 5.06 5.68
N LEU A 248 43.07 6.32 5.44
CA LEU A 248 42.53 7.20 6.48
C LEU A 248 41.19 6.69 6.99
N ALA A 249 40.28 6.29 6.09
CA ALA A 249 38.98 5.72 6.46
C ALA A 249 39.12 4.43 7.27
N LYS A 250 40.02 3.52 6.89
CA LYS A 250 40.28 2.29 7.65
C LYS A 250 40.83 2.55 9.07
N ARG A 251 41.57 3.64 9.26
CA ARG A 251 42.20 3.98 10.55
C ARG A 251 41.32 4.86 11.45
N HIS A 252 40.55 5.77 10.87
CA HIS A 252 39.91 6.86 11.60
C HIS A 252 38.38 6.89 11.49
N SER A 253 37.77 6.12 10.57
CA SER A 253 36.31 6.13 10.43
C SER A 253 35.64 5.22 11.44
N ASP A 254 34.69 5.78 12.19
CA ASP A 254 33.80 5.05 13.09
C ASP A 254 32.62 4.38 12.35
N GLY A 255 32.46 4.67 11.05
CA GLY A 255 31.36 4.17 10.23
C GLY A 255 31.52 2.69 9.81
N PRO A 256 30.41 1.99 9.49
CA PRO A 256 30.42 0.57 9.12
C PRO A 256 31.14 0.27 7.80
N SER A 257 31.39 1.30 6.97
CA SER A 257 32.13 1.20 5.72
C SER A 257 33.65 1.29 5.91
N SER A 258 34.15 1.58 7.12
CA SER A 258 35.57 1.81 7.44
C SER A 258 36.49 0.69 6.93
N THR A 259 36.11 -0.57 7.15
CA THR A 259 36.86 -1.75 6.69
C THR A 259 37.01 -1.85 5.17
N ARG A 260 36.07 -1.24 4.42
CA ARG A 260 36.09 -1.12 2.96
C ARG A 260 36.61 0.25 2.51
N GLY A 261 37.43 0.89 3.35
CA GLY A 261 38.00 2.21 3.09
C GLY A 261 36.96 3.32 3.04
N GLY A 262 35.81 3.16 3.70
CA GLY A 262 34.74 4.16 3.69
C GLY A 262 33.82 4.10 2.48
N ARG A 263 33.96 3.12 1.57
CA ARG A 263 33.15 3.05 0.35
C ARG A 263 31.72 2.61 0.63
N LEU A 264 30.76 3.38 0.13
CA LEU A 264 29.35 3.05 0.13
C LEU A 264 28.96 2.45 -1.23
N PRO A 265 28.05 1.45 -1.27
CA PRO A 265 27.49 0.96 -2.53
C PRO A 265 26.69 2.08 -3.23
N PRO A 266 26.33 1.93 -4.52
CA PRO A 266 25.43 2.87 -5.20
C PRO A 266 24.15 3.06 -4.38
N THR A 267 23.96 4.26 -3.84
CA THR A 267 22.92 4.57 -2.86
C THR A 267 22.11 5.76 -3.35
N PRO A 268 20.76 5.70 -3.31
CA PRO A 268 19.93 6.82 -3.69
C PRO A 268 19.99 7.91 -2.61
N ARG A 269 19.85 9.18 -3.02
CA ARG A 269 19.91 10.35 -2.11
C ARG A 269 19.09 10.16 -0.83
N GLN A 270 17.87 9.64 -0.94
CA GLN A 270 16.93 9.51 0.18
C GLN A 270 17.31 8.46 1.24
N ARG A 271 18.35 7.65 0.98
CA ARG A 271 18.88 6.70 1.97
C ARG A 271 20.07 7.24 2.76
N LEU A 272 20.49 8.46 2.48
CA LEU A 272 21.59 9.15 3.15
C LEU A 272 21.01 10.35 3.92
N ALA A 273 21.73 10.79 4.96
CA ALA A 273 21.39 12.06 5.60
C ALA A 273 21.46 13.18 4.57
N GLU A 274 20.48 14.09 4.56
CA GLU A 274 20.39 15.15 3.55
C GLU A 274 21.69 15.98 3.43
N PRO A 275 22.31 16.47 4.52
CA PRO A 275 23.58 17.20 4.43
C PRO A 275 24.71 16.38 3.80
N PHE A 276 24.73 15.06 4.04
CA PHE A 276 25.72 14.17 3.44
C PHE A 276 25.52 14.07 1.93
N ALA A 277 24.27 13.86 1.49
CA ALA A 277 23.98 13.67 0.08
C ALA A 277 24.18 14.96 -0.72
N ASP A 278 23.82 16.11 -0.15
CA ASP A 278 24.10 17.43 -0.74
C ASP A 278 25.59 17.65 -0.92
N ALA A 279 26.37 17.46 0.14
CA ALA A 279 27.81 17.65 0.08
C ALA A 279 28.48 16.68 -0.90
N ALA A 280 28.07 15.41 -0.94
CA ALA A 280 28.60 14.44 -1.90
C ALA A 280 28.31 14.84 -3.36
N LEU A 281 27.09 15.30 -3.66
CA LEU A 281 26.67 15.68 -5.01
C LEU A 281 27.14 17.08 -5.43
N ALA A 282 27.60 17.91 -4.49
CA ALA A 282 28.24 19.19 -4.77
C ALA A 282 29.68 19.04 -5.30
N LEU A 283 30.35 17.91 -5.06
CA LEU A 283 31.70 17.62 -5.55
C LEU A 283 31.70 17.36 -7.05
N ASN A 284 32.61 17.97 -7.81
CA ASN A 284 32.63 17.91 -9.26
C ASN A 284 33.02 16.52 -9.79
N ASP A 285 34.07 15.93 -9.23
CA ASP A 285 34.58 14.62 -9.64
C ASP A 285 35.18 13.82 -8.47
N SER A 286 35.72 12.64 -8.80
CA SER A 286 36.19 11.68 -7.79
C SER A 286 37.57 11.96 -7.18
N THR A 287 38.23 13.02 -7.62
CA THR A 287 39.48 13.50 -7.02
C THR A 287 39.23 14.44 -5.85
N GLU A 288 38.07 15.10 -5.83
CA GLU A 288 37.71 16.06 -4.79
C GLU A 288 37.28 15.39 -3.47
N VAL A 289 37.39 16.17 -2.40
CA VAL A 289 36.86 15.87 -1.06
C VAL A 289 36.08 17.10 -0.60
N THR A 290 35.18 16.95 0.37
CA THR A 290 34.49 18.09 0.99
C THR A 290 35.49 19.06 1.61
N GLN A 291 35.38 20.35 1.29
CA GLN A 291 36.27 21.42 1.81
C GLN A 291 36.11 21.65 3.32
N GLU A 292 34.94 21.33 3.86
CA GLU A 292 34.66 21.43 5.30
C GLU A 292 34.02 20.13 5.82
N PRO A 293 34.20 19.78 7.10
CA PRO A 293 33.52 18.66 7.72
C PRO A 293 32.00 18.81 7.65
N VAL A 294 31.31 17.82 7.10
CA VAL A 294 29.86 17.83 6.95
C VAL A 294 29.19 17.26 8.19
N ARG A 295 28.37 18.06 8.87
CA ARG A 295 27.65 17.65 10.08
C ARG A 295 26.35 16.91 9.73
N THR A 296 26.13 15.75 10.34
CA THR A 296 24.84 15.03 10.35
C THR A 296 24.52 14.56 11.76
N GLN A 297 23.35 13.98 12.02
CA GLN A 297 23.01 13.37 13.31
C GLN A 297 23.99 12.28 13.81
N PHE A 298 24.85 11.74 12.93
CA PHE A 298 25.82 10.71 13.28
C PHE A 298 27.18 11.26 13.71
N GLY A 299 27.50 12.49 13.35
CA GLY A 299 28.81 13.09 13.60
C GLY A 299 29.28 13.99 12.47
N PHE A 300 30.60 14.10 12.32
CA PHE A 300 31.23 14.81 11.22
C PHE A 300 31.69 13.85 10.15
N HIS A 301 31.44 14.21 8.90
CA HIS A 301 31.82 13.44 7.74
C HIS A 301 32.85 14.17 6.89
N VAL A 302 33.85 13.41 6.43
CA VAL A 302 34.70 13.77 5.30
C VAL A 302 34.22 12.94 4.12
N ILE A 303 33.86 13.56 3.01
CA ILE A 303 33.14 12.89 1.92
C ILE A 303 33.89 13.08 0.61
N ARG A 304 33.95 12.02 -0.18
CA ARG A 304 34.42 12.02 -1.57
C ARG A 304 33.36 11.37 -2.45
N LEU A 305 33.04 11.99 -3.57
CA LEU A 305 32.21 11.37 -4.60
C LEU A 305 33.07 10.34 -5.35
N LEU A 306 32.57 9.14 -5.61
CA LEU A 306 33.29 8.16 -6.44
C LEU A 306 32.69 8.07 -7.84
N ASP A 307 31.37 8.11 -7.89
CA ASP A 307 30.60 8.02 -9.11
C ASP A 307 29.29 8.76 -8.88
N ARG A 308 29.02 9.78 -9.71
CA ARG A 308 27.77 10.54 -9.65
C ARG A 308 26.56 9.67 -10.03
N GLY A 309 26.80 8.56 -10.73
CA GLY A 309 25.79 7.65 -11.26
C GLY A 309 24.90 8.33 -12.29
N GLU A 310 23.97 7.56 -12.84
CA GLU A 310 22.98 8.06 -13.79
C GLU A 310 21.62 8.30 -13.09
N PRO A 311 20.81 9.23 -13.62
CA PRO A 311 19.41 9.35 -13.22
C PRO A 311 18.68 8.01 -13.35
N ALA A 312 17.64 7.81 -12.53
CA ALA A 312 16.85 6.59 -12.65
C ALA A 312 16.16 6.51 -14.02
N ASP A 313 16.01 5.31 -14.57
CA ASP A 313 15.35 5.09 -15.87
C ASP A 313 13.97 5.77 -15.92
N THR A 314 13.85 6.78 -16.78
CA THR A 314 12.65 7.61 -16.91
C THR A 314 11.43 6.81 -17.35
N ALA A 315 11.61 5.68 -18.05
CA ALA A 315 10.49 4.80 -18.41
C ALA A 315 9.92 4.10 -17.17
N ARG A 316 10.79 3.62 -16.27
CA ARG A 316 10.37 3.02 -14.99
C ARG A 316 9.76 4.07 -14.06
N VAL A 317 10.34 5.27 -14.01
CA VAL A 317 9.80 6.38 -13.22
C VAL A 317 8.42 6.78 -13.72
N ARG A 318 8.25 6.93 -15.04
CA ARG A 318 6.94 7.20 -15.66
C ARG A 318 5.91 6.15 -15.24
N GLN A 319 6.22 4.87 -15.41
CA GLN A 319 5.30 3.78 -15.04
C GLN A 319 4.91 3.83 -13.56
N ALA A 320 5.87 4.11 -12.67
CA ALA A 320 5.60 4.21 -11.24
C ALA A 320 4.70 5.41 -10.89
N LEU A 321 4.94 6.57 -11.52
CA LEU A 321 4.14 7.78 -11.33
C LEU A 321 2.75 7.64 -11.94
N GLU A 322 2.61 7.01 -13.11
CA GLU A 322 1.30 6.67 -13.70
C GLU A 322 0.49 5.78 -12.76
N GLN A 323 1.09 4.72 -12.22
CA GLN A 323 0.42 3.86 -11.25
C GLN A 323 0.05 4.61 -9.97
N GLN A 324 0.88 5.57 -9.52
CA GLN A 324 0.57 6.41 -8.38
C GLN A 324 -0.64 7.31 -8.67
N LYS A 325 -0.63 8.05 -9.79
CA LYS A 325 -1.73 8.92 -10.23
C LYS A 325 -3.02 8.12 -10.40
N GLN A 326 -2.96 6.92 -10.98
CA GLN A 326 -4.12 6.04 -11.13
C GLN A 326 -4.69 5.56 -9.79
N ARG A 327 -3.83 5.22 -8.82
CA ARG A 327 -4.29 4.85 -7.46
C ARG A 327 -4.93 6.04 -6.76
N GLN A 328 -4.33 7.22 -6.86
CA GLN A 328 -4.85 8.44 -6.29
C GLN A 328 -6.21 8.81 -6.90
N ALA A 329 -6.33 8.83 -8.23
CA ALA A 329 -7.60 9.11 -8.90
C ALA A 329 -8.73 8.14 -8.49
N PHE A 330 -8.40 6.87 -8.22
CA PHE A 330 -9.38 5.92 -7.68
C PHE A 330 -9.78 6.23 -6.23
N GLN A 331 -8.81 6.59 -5.38
CA GLN A 331 -9.08 6.98 -3.99
C GLN A 331 -9.93 8.24 -3.92
N ASP A 332 -9.54 9.28 -4.66
CA ASP A 332 -10.27 10.56 -4.75
C ASP A 332 -11.71 10.33 -5.21
N ARG A 333 -11.93 9.45 -6.21
CA ARG A 333 -13.28 9.12 -6.67
C ARG A 333 -14.11 8.38 -5.61
N VAL A 334 -13.49 7.48 -4.83
CA VAL A 334 -14.21 6.77 -3.75
C VAL A 334 -14.60 7.75 -2.64
N GLU A 335 -13.69 8.65 -2.27
CA GLU A 335 -13.93 9.69 -1.26
C GLU A 335 -15.00 10.68 -1.72
N GLU A 336 -14.92 11.16 -2.96
CA GLU A 336 -15.93 12.02 -3.59
C GLU A 336 -17.32 11.37 -3.51
N LEU A 337 -17.44 10.13 -4.00
CA LEU A 337 -18.72 9.41 -4.00
C LEU A 337 -19.28 9.24 -2.59
N ARG A 338 -18.43 8.89 -1.62
CA ARG A 338 -18.85 8.74 -0.23
C ARG A 338 -19.31 10.07 0.38
N GLY A 339 -18.63 11.16 0.08
CA GLY A 339 -18.98 12.49 0.59
C GLY A 339 -20.21 13.10 -0.08
N SER A 340 -20.50 12.73 -1.32
CA SER A 340 -21.64 13.27 -2.08
C SER A 340 -22.95 12.48 -1.94
N SER A 341 -22.89 11.23 -1.48
CA SER A 341 -24.07 10.36 -1.40
C SER A 341 -24.89 10.61 -0.14
N GLU A 342 -26.21 10.64 -0.31
CA GLU A 342 -27.15 10.69 0.81
C GLU A 342 -27.37 9.26 1.35
N LEU A 343 -26.43 8.80 2.18
CA LEU A 343 -26.48 7.44 2.73
C LEU A 343 -27.25 7.39 4.05
N VAL A 344 -28.17 6.44 4.18
CA VAL A 344 -28.80 6.04 5.44
C VAL A 344 -28.30 4.65 5.80
N VAL A 345 -27.73 4.52 7.00
CA VAL A 345 -27.21 3.26 7.55
C VAL A 345 -28.09 2.83 8.71
N ARG A 346 -28.62 1.62 8.62
CA ARG A 346 -29.38 0.99 9.70
C ARG A 346 -28.67 -0.28 10.11
N VAL A 347 -28.53 -0.51 11.39
CA VAL A 347 -27.86 -1.71 11.91
C VAL A 347 -28.72 -2.43 12.93
N ASN A 348 -28.48 -3.73 13.08
CA ASN A 348 -28.98 -4.48 14.22
C ASN A 348 -27.95 -4.36 15.36
N PRO A 349 -28.27 -3.65 16.47
CA PRO A 349 -27.30 -3.36 17.54
C PRO A 349 -26.87 -4.62 18.31
N THR A 350 -27.63 -5.72 18.22
CA THR A 350 -27.26 -7.00 18.84
C THR A 350 -26.21 -7.76 18.03
N VAL A 351 -26.05 -7.43 16.74
CA VAL A 351 -25.14 -8.08 15.79
C VAL A 351 -23.94 -7.19 15.46
N VAL A 352 -24.18 -5.89 15.24
CA VAL A 352 -23.18 -4.94 14.77
C VAL A 352 -22.78 -4.01 15.91
N LYS A 353 -21.63 -4.28 16.54
CA LYS A 353 -21.03 -3.42 17.57
C LYS A 353 -20.07 -2.44 16.92
N ALA A 354 -20.54 -1.41 16.22
CA ALA A 354 -19.67 -0.50 15.44
C ALA A 354 -19.57 0.92 16.01
N ASN A 355 -20.01 1.15 17.27
CA ASN A 355 -20.02 2.47 17.94
C ASN A 355 -20.41 3.63 17.00
N LEU A 356 -21.61 3.59 16.42
CA LEU A 356 -22.02 4.56 15.40
C LEU A 356 -22.23 5.99 15.94
N ASP A 357 -22.24 6.15 17.27
CA ASP A 357 -22.56 7.40 17.97
C ASP A 357 -21.32 8.15 18.54
N GLU A 358 -20.10 7.67 18.27
CA GLU A 358 -18.82 8.30 18.62
C GLU A 358 -18.10 8.76 17.34
#